data_AF-A0A2H1GXJ1-F1
#
_entry.id   AF-A0A2H1GXJ1-F1
#
_cell.length_a   1.000
_cell.length_b   1.000
_cell.length_c   1.000
_cell.angle_alpha   90.00
_cell.angle_beta   90.00
_cell.angle_gamma   90.00
#
_symmetry.space_group_name_H-M   'P 1'
#
loop_
_entity.id
_entity.type
_entity.pdbx_description
1 polymer ?
#
loop_
_entity_poly.entity_id
_entity_poly.type
_entity_poly.pdbx_seq_one_letter_code
_entity_poly.pdbx_strand_id
1 'polypeptide(L)'
;MQFTLSLLSTLTALASASHPGTGNIWSGDNVSAGCTNGQCSYSFTFSGHSTKDLPEFEAHCSGHTGIFDAVLRPCTLVPGKGHTSSAVVEASAYLALTPPSKEDPDGKAQAVLRLDFNDANPFVDQWQGTKDGSYTEFAQAGYSFKVITGPNTGA
;
A
#
# COMPACT_ATOMS: atom_id res chain seq x y z
N MET A 1 -25.19 27.09 -40.05
CA MET A 1 -24.59 25.75 -39.93
C MET A 1 -23.90 25.70 -38.57
N GLN A 2 -24.49 25.03 -37.58
CA GLN A 2 -23.92 24.87 -36.24
C GLN A 2 -23.25 23.49 -36.16
N PHE A 3 -21.96 23.46 -35.86
CA PHE A 3 -21.20 22.25 -35.58
C PHE A 3 -21.14 22.05 -34.06
N THR A 4 -21.86 21.06 -33.55
CA THR A 4 -21.69 20.53 -32.19
C THR A 4 -20.55 19.53 -32.18
N LEU A 5 -19.40 19.91 -31.62
CA LEU A 5 -18.28 19.02 -31.33
C LEU A 5 -18.49 18.39 -29.95
N SER A 6 -18.98 17.15 -29.93
CA SER A 6 -18.96 16.30 -28.73
C SER A 6 -17.54 15.74 -28.54
N LEU A 7 -16.83 16.22 -27.52
CA LEU A 7 -15.60 15.62 -27.03
C LEU A 7 -15.96 14.34 -26.26
N LEU A 8 -15.83 13.17 -26.89
CA LEU A 8 -15.76 11.90 -26.16
C LEU A 8 -14.37 11.79 -25.52
N SER A 9 -14.30 12.02 -24.21
CA SER A 9 -13.15 11.65 -23.40
C SER A 9 -13.08 10.13 -23.29
N THR A 10 -12.25 9.50 -24.10
CA THR A 10 -11.92 8.08 -23.94
C THR A 10 -11.05 7.93 -22.68
N LEU A 11 -11.64 7.44 -21.58
CA LEU A 11 -10.87 6.94 -20.45
C LEU A 11 -10.05 5.74 -20.95
N THR A 12 -8.74 5.91 -21.07
CA THR A 12 -7.81 4.82 -21.25
C THR A 12 -7.77 4.01 -19.95
N ALA A 13 -8.61 2.98 -19.86
CA ALA A 13 -8.45 1.98 -18.82
C ALA A 13 -7.12 1.28 -19.06
N LEU A 14 -6.12 1.50 -18.19
CA LEU A 14 -4.92 0.67 -18.17
C LEU A 14 -5.35 -0.76 -17.79
N ALA A 15 -5.60 -1.59 -18.80
CA ALA A 15 -5.61 -3.02 -18.63
C ALA A 15 -4.21 -3.43 -18.16
N SER A 16 -4.08 -3.63 -16.85
CA SER A 16 -2.88 -4.21 -16.26
C SER A 16 -2.77 -5.64 -16.78
N ALA A 17 -2.00 -5.84 -17.84
CA ALA A 17 -1.61 -7.16 -18.30
C ALA A 17 -0.83 -7.85 -17.18
N SER A 18 -1.44 -8.86 -16.57
CA SER A 18 -0.84 -9.70 -15.56
C SER A 18 0.28 -10.55 -16.17
N HIS A 19 1.53 -10.12 -15.99
CA HIS A 19 2.70 -10.99 -16.16
C HIS A 19 2.77 -11.98 -14.98
N PRO A 20 3.07 -13.27 -15.23
CA PRO A 20 3.14 -14.30 -14.21
C PRO A 20 4.45 -14.18 -13.42
N GLY A 21 4.44 -13.33 -12.39
CA GLY A 21 5.34 -13.42 -11.24
C GLY A 21 4.55 -14.03 -10.08
N THR A 22 5.03 -15.12 -9.51
CA THR A 22 4.34 -16.04 -8.59
C THR A 22 4.12 -15.51 -7.16
N GLY A 23 3.78 -14.22 -6.99
CA GLY A 23 3.54 -13.60 -5.70
C GLY A 23 2.21 -12.84 -5.67
N ASN A 24 1.58 -12.78 -4.50
CA ASN A 24 0.36 -12.00 -4.33
C ASN A 24 0.70 -10.51 -4.44
N ILE A 25 0.00 -9.77 -5.31
CA ILE A 25 0.23 -8.34 -5.48
C ILE A 25 -0.78 -7.58 -4.65
N TRP A 26 -0.29 -6.67 -3.83
CA TRP A 26 -1.13 -5.70 -3.13
C TRP A 26 -0.83 -4.28 -3.60
N SER A 27 -1.81 -3.40 -3.48
CA SER A 27 -1.72 -2.00 -3.93
C SER A 27 -1.87 -1.06 -2.75
N GLY A 28 -1.03 -0.02 -2.70
CA GLY A 28 -1.22 1.16 -1.87
C GLY A 28 -1.68 2.32 -2.74
N ASP A 29 -2.84 2.90 -2.44
CA ASP A 29 -3.55 3.89 -3.25
C ASP A 29 -3.91 5.13 -2.44
N ASN A 30 -4.13 6.24 -3.14
CA ASN A 30 -4.45 7.55 -2.54
C ASN A 30 -3.42 7.97 -1.48
N VAL A 31 -2.14 7.75 -1.76
CA VAL A 31 -1.07 8.11 -0.82
C VAL A 31 -1.05 9.62 -0.63
N SER A 32 -1.06 10.02 0.63
CA SER A 32 -0.82 11.38 1.09
C SER A 32 0.22 11.29 2.20
N ALA A 33 1.43 11.74 1.92
CA ALA A 33 2.55 11.61 2.84
C ALA A 33 3.44 12.86 2.80
N GLY A 34 4.10 13.16 3.91
CA GLY A 34 5.04 14.28 3.94
C GLY A 34 5.57 14.57 5.34
N CYS A 35 6.62 15.37 5.39
CA CYS A 35 7.26 15.78 6.64
C CYS A 35 7.32 17.30 6.77
N THR A 36 7.10 17.79 7.98
CA THR A 36 7.24 19.19 8.38
C THR A 36 8.00 19.23 9.70
N ASN A 37 9.09 20.02 9.77
CA ASN A 37 9.90 20.21 10.98
C ASN A 37 10.35 18.89 11.65
N GLY A 38 10.70 17.87 10.85
CA GLY A 38 11.14 16.57 11.34
C GLY A 38 10.03 15.65 11.86
N GLN A 39 8.76 16.07 11.76
CA GLN A 39 7.60 15.22 11.99
C GLN A 39 6.99 14.84 10.65
N CYS A 40 6.79 13.55 10.44
CA CYS A 40 6.24 12.98 9.23
C CYS A 40 4.83 12.45 9.49
N SER A 41 4.00 12.47 8.45
CA SER A 41 2.67 11.88 8.48
C SER A 41 2.39 11.18 7.18
N TYR A 42 1.51 10.18 7.25
CA TYR A 42 1.03 9.47 6.07
C TYR A 42 -0.43 9.05 6.23
N SER A 43 -1.09 8.91 5.09
CA SER A 43 -2.40 8.27 4.94
C SER A 43 -2.44 7.59 3.58
N PHE A 44 -2.90 6.35 3.51
CA PHE A 44 -3.14 5.63 2.26
C PHE A 44 -4.15 4.50 2.47
N THR A 45 -4.74 4.03 1.37
CA THR A 45 -5.55 2.81 1.36
C THR A 45 -4.71 1.68 0.81
N PHE A 46 -4.76 0.53 1.45
CA PHE A 46 -4.00 -0.64 1.06
C PHE A 46 -4.95 -1.81 0.84
N SER A 47 -4.82 -2.49 -0.29
CA SER A 47 -5.77 -3.51 -0.71
C SER A 47 -5.11 -4.63 -1.49
N GLY A 48 -5.75 -5.79 -1.49
CA GLY A 48 -5.37 -6.94 -2.30
C GLY A 48 -6.60 -7.70 -2.75
N HIS A 49 -6.55 -8.23 -3.97
CA HIS A 49 -7.61 -9.07 -4.50
C HIS A 49 -7.48 -10.50 -3.97
N SER A 50 -8.60 -11.20 -3.93
CA SER A 50 -8.60 -12.62 -3.59
C SER A 50 -7.79 -13.42 -4.61
N THR A 51 -6.95 -14.31 -4.08
CA THR A 51 -6.19 -15.29 -4.84
C THR A 51 -6.47 -16.69 -4.28
N LYS A 52 -5.77 -17.70 -4.82
CA LYS A 52 -5.83 -19.06 -4.28
C LYS A 52 -5.31 -19.15 -2.83
N ASP A 53 -4.44 -18.22 -2.42
CA ASP A 53 -3.72 -18.27 -1.14
C ASP A 53 -4.24 -17.22 -0.14
N LEU A 54 -4.84 -16.14 -0.63
CA LEU A 54 -5.24 -14.99 0.18
C LEU A 54 -6.68 -14.54 -0.11
N PRO A 55 -7.43 -14.10 0.92
CA PRO A 55 -8.71 -13.42 0.73
C PRO A 55 -8.52 -12.05 0.06
N GLU A 56 -9.62 -11.49 -0.43
CA GLU A 56 -9.66 -10.04 -0.71
C GLU A 56 -9.64 -9.26 0.62
N PHE A 57 -9.01 -8.09 0.63
CA PHE A 57 -9.05 -7.19 1.78
C PHE A 57 -8.85 -5.74 1.34
N GLU A 58 -9.27 -4.82 2.21
CA GLU A 58 -8.98 -3.40 2.11
C GLU A 58 -8.75 -2.84 3.53
N ALA A 59 -7.75 -1.99 3.69
CA ALA A 59 -7.39 -1.36 4.95
C ALA A 59 -7.00 0.10 4.74
N HIS A 60 -7.43 0.97 5.65
CA HIS A 60 -6.98 2.36 5.71
C HIS A 60 -5.87 2.51 6.73
N CYS A 61 -4.71 2.98 6.28
CA CYS A 61 -3.52 3.15 7.10
C CYS A 61 -3.23 4.64 7.25
N SER A 62 -3.00 5.08 8.48
CA SER A 62 -2.52 6.43 8.75
C SER A 62 -1.61 6.45 9.96
N GLY A 63 -0.69 7.41 10.01
CA GLY A 63 0.26 7.51 11.11
C GLY A 63 0.98 8.85 11.16
N HIS A 64 1.43 9.18 12.36
CA HIS A 64 2.40 10.25 12.62
C HIS A 64 3.69 9.62 13.11
N THR A 65 4.79 10.08 12.57
CA THR A 65 6.08 9.42 12.70
C THR A 65 7.22 10.44 12.84
N GLY A 66 8.33 9.99 13.41
CA GLY A 66 9.61 10.67 13.20
C GLY A 66 10.16 10.40 11.80
N ILE A 67 11.25 11.09 11.45
CA ILE A 67 12.07 10.70 10.29
C ILE A 67 12.59 9.26 10.54
N PHE A 68 12.59 8.41 9.51
CA PHE A 68 13.04 7.01 9.58
C PHE A 68 12.26 6.09 10.55
N ASP A 69 11.04 6.46 10.94
CA ASP A 69 10.25 5.63 11.84
C ASP A 69 9.68 4.41 11.10
N ALA A 70 10.21 3.24 11.47
CA ALA A 70 9.85 1.93 10.95
C ALA A 70 8.90 1.15 11.87
N VAL A 71 8.14 1.84 12.74
CA VAL A 71 7.20 1.19 13.65
C VAL A 71 5.90 0.87 12.92
N LEU A 72 5.59 -0.42 12.78
CA LEU A 72 4.31 -0.90 12.27
C LEU A 72 3.18 -0.39 13.16
N ARG A 73 2.17 0.21 12.54
CA ARG A 73 0.97 0.73 13.20
C ARG A 73 -0.27 0.04 12.64
N PRO A 74 -1.29 -0.19 13.47
CA PRO A 74 -2.51 -0.83 13.02
C PRO A 74 -3.22 0.03 11.97
N CYS A 75 -3.69 -0.62 10.92
CA CYS A 75 -4.58 -0.05 9.92
C CYS A 75 -6.03 -0.45 10.25
N THR A 76 -6.99 0.36 9.84
CA THR A 76 -8.42 0.05 9.99
C THR A 76 -8.86 -0.80 8.81
N LEU A 77 -9.22 -2.06 9.05
CA LEU A 77 -9.84 -2.92 8.04
C LEU A 77 -11.21 -2.36 7.63
N VAL A 78 -11.49 -2.38 6.33
CA VAL A 78 -12.76 -1.89 5.76
C VAL A 78 -13.79 -3.03 5.73
N PRO A 79 -14.89 -2.94 6.49
CA PRO A 79 -15.90 -4.01 6.52
C PRO A 79 -16.56 -4.21 5.16
N GLY A 80 -16.89 -5.46 4.82
CA GLY A 80 -17.72 -5.80 3.65
C GLY A 80 -16.99 -6.01 2.32
N LYS A 81 -15.70 -5.62 2.20
CA LYS A 81 -14.84 -6.10 1.11
C LYS A 81 -14.01 -7.28 1.62
N GLY A 82 -14.32 -8.49 1.13
CA GLY A 82 -13.57 -9.70 1.47
C GLY A 82 -13.78 -10.29 2.87
N HIS A 83 -14.66 -9.71 3.71
CA HIS A 83 -15.04 -10.28 5.00
C HIS A 83 -15.99 -11.48 4.85
N THR A 84 -15.49 -12.63 4.39
CA THR A 84 -16.23 -13.89 4.42
C THR A 84 -15.54 -14.89 5.34
N SER A 85 -15.96 -14.93 6.61
CA SER A 85 -15.80 -15.99 7.63
C SER A 85 -14.42 -16.57 7.95
N SER A 86 -13.38 -16.28 7.18
CA SER A 86 -11.98 -16.56 7.45
C SER A 86 -11.17 -15.37 6.96
N ALA A 87 -10.12 -15.03 7.70
CA ALA A 87 -8.79 -14.79 7.16
C ALA A 87 -8.09 -13.59 7.81
N VAL A 88 -8.32 -12.31 7.48
CA VAL A 88 -7.48 -11.21 8.04
C VAL A 88 -7.97 -10.74 9.42
N VAL A 89 -7.11 -10.80 10.44
CA VAL A 89 -7.38 -10.28 11.81
C VAL A 89 -6.76 -8.93 12.07
N GLU A 90 -5.59 -8.69 11.48
CA GLU A 90 -4.86 -7.46 11.65
C GLU A 90 -4.28 -7.04 10.30
N ALA A 91 -4.37 -5.75 10.03
CA ALA A 91 -3.56 -5.10 9.02
C ALA A 91 -2.70 -4.08 9.74
N SER A 92 -1.43 -4.01 9.38
CA SER A 92 -0.54 -2.96 9.90
C SER A 92 0.40 -2.48 8.82
N ALA A 93 0.85 -1.24 8.96
CA ALA A 93 1.79 -0.65 8.02
C ALA A 93 2.66 0.43 8.67
N TYR A 94 3.73 0.77 7.97
CA TYR A 94 4.41 2.05 8.15
C TYR A 94 4.83 2.62 6.80
N LEU A 95 5.01 3.93 6.77
CA LEU A 95 5.71 4.64 5.70
C LEU A 95 6.83 5.47 6.33
N ALA A 96 8.05 4.95 6.27
CA ALA A 96 9.24 5.61 6.77
C ALA A 96 9.69 6.64 5.73
N LEU A 97 9.81 7.90 6.14
CA LEU A 97 10.16 9.01 5.26
C LEU A 97 11.44 9.69 5.72
N THR A 98 12.26 10.04 4.75
CA THR A 98 13.47 10.84 4.90
C THR A 98 13.41 11.99 3.90
N PRO A 99 13.13 13.22 4.35
CA PRO A 99 13.08 14.37 3.46
C PRO A 99 14.42 14.60 2.75
N PRO A 100 14.39 15.23 1.56
CA PRO A 100 15.59 15.67 0.87
C PRO A 100 16.52 16.50 1.75
N SER A 101 17.83 16.27 1.61
CA SER A 101 18.89 17.05 2.23
C SER A 101 19.92 17.51 1.19
N LYS A 102 20.98 18.19 1.63
CA LYS A 102 22.09 18.56 0.74
C LYS A 102 22.87 17.33 0.25
N GLU A 103 22.91 16.30 1.07
CA GLU A 103 23.63 15.05 0.85
C GLU A 103 22.81 14.03 0.07
N ASP A 104 21.47 14.09 0.19
CA ASP A 104 20.52 13.23 -0.51
C ASP A 104 19.36 14.06 -1.07
N PRO A 105 19.48 14.57 -2.31
CA PRO A 105 18.50 15.49 -2.88
C PRO A 105 17.14 14.84 -3.22
N ASP A 106 17.09 13.51 -3.33
CA ASP A 106 15.85 12.79 -3.63
C ASP A 106 15.14 12.31 -2.35
N GLY A 107 15.90 12.23 -1.24
CA GLY A 107 15.42 11.66 0.01
C GLY A 107 15.06 10.18 -0.15
N LYS A 108 14.49 9.59 0.89
CA LYS A 108 14.16 8.15 0.91
C LYS A 108 12.78 7.90 1.48
N ALA A 109 12.13 6.88 0.96
CA ALA A 109 10.87 6.38 1.47
C ALA A 109 10.85 4.85 1.45
N GLN A 110 10.23 4.25 2.47
CA GLN A 110 9.97 2.83 2.52
C GLN A 110 8.56 2.59 3.08
N ALA A 111 7.72 1.92 2.30
CA ALA A 111 6.44 1.42 2.75
C ALA A 111 6.55 -0.07 3.08
N VAL A 112 6.06 -0.46 4.25
CA VAL A 112 5.88 -1.88 4.62
C VAL A 112 4.43 -2.11 4.99
N LEU A 113 3.87 -3.18 4.44
CA LEU A 113 2.48 -3.59 4.62
C LEU A 113 2.46 -5.01 5.16
N ARG A 114 1.72 -5.25 6.23
CA ARG A 114 1.58 -6.55 6.88
C ARG A 114 0.10 -6.91 7.05
N LEU A 115 -0.22 -8.16 6.78
CA LEU A 115 -1.49 -8.79 7.18
C LEU A 115 -1.22 -10.00 8.06
N ASP A 116 -1.99 -10.10 9.13
CA ASP A 116 -1.99 -11.24 10.03
C ASP A 116 -3.36 -11.94 9.95
N PHE A 117 -3.36 -13.27 10.05
CA PHE A 117 -4.54 -14.10 9.80
C PHE A 117 -5.06 -14.82 11.06
N ASN A 118 -6.39 -14.99 11.20
CA ASN A 118 -6.93 -15.87 12.23
C ASN A 118 -6.73 -17.31 11.78
N ASP A 119 -6.06 -18.08 12.60
CA ASP A 119 -5.56 -19.40 12.29
C ASP A 119 -6.72 -20.39 12.01
N ALA A 120 -6.93 -20.68 10.72
CA ALA A 120 -7.61 -21.90 10.26
C ALA A 120 -6.72 -22.68 9.27
N ASN A 121 -5.53 -22.16 8.96
CA ASN A 121 -4.59 -22.75 8.02
C ASN A 121 -3.18 -22.68 8.64
N PRO A 122 -2.64 -23.80 9.18
CA PRO A 122 -1.48 -23.83 10.08
C PRO A 122 -0.13 -23.57 9.41
N PHE A 123 -0.11 -22.95 8.23
CA PHE A 123 1.08 -22.83 7.39
C PHE A 123 1.53 -21.41 7.13
N VAL A 124 0.69 -20.37 7.31
CA VAL A 124 1.11 -18.97 7.17
C VAL A 124 0.25 -18.02 8.02
N ASP A 125 0.80 -17.56 9.14
CA ASP A 125 0.10 -16.62 10.03
C ASP A 125 0.22 -15.17 9.57
N GLN A 126 1.22 -14.86 8.76
CA GLN A 126 1.59 -13.50 8.39
C GLN A 126 2.07 -13.38 6.94
N TRP A 127 1.58 -12.35 6.25
CA TRP A 127 2.06 -11.94 4.93
C TRP A 127 2.58 -10.51 4.97
N GLN A 128 3.63 -10.24 4.19
CA GLN A 128 4.24 -8.91 4.12
C GLN A 128 4.65 -8.54 2.70
N GLY A 129 4.59 -7.24 2.41
CA GLY A 129 5.18 -6.62 1.23
C GLY A 129 5.93 -5.34 1.60
N THR A 130 7.00 -5.06 0.86
CA THR A 130 7.82 -3.85 1.03
C THR A 130 7.96 -3.13 -0.30
N LYS A 131 7.92 -1.80 -0.27
CA LYS A 131 8.24 -0.92 -1.40
C LYS A 131 9.22 0.15 -0.94
N ASP A 132 10.40 0.15 -1.56
CA ASP A 132 11.35 1.26 -1.46
C ASP A 132 11.15 2.26 -2.60
N GLY A 133 11.49 3.52 -2.33
CA GLY A 133 11.48 4.62 -3.30
C GLY A 133 12.11 5.89 -2.73
N SER A 134 11.97 6.97 -3.48
CA SER A 134 12.38 8.31 -3.05
C SER A 134 11.29 8.99 -2.22
N TYR A 135 11.68 10.00 -1.43
CA TYR A 135 10.70 10.82 -0.71
C TYR A 135 9.74 11.52 -1.68
N THR A 136 10.27 12.07 -2.76
CA THR A 136 9.50 12.86 -3.73
C THR A 136 8.45 12.02 -4.46
N GLU A 137 8.68 10.73 -4.67
CA GLU A 137 7.67 9.81 -5.23
C GLU A 137 6.50 9.62 -4.26
N PHE A 138 6.79 9.31 -2.99
CA PHE A 138 5.74 9.04 -1.99
C PHE A 138 5.01 10.29 -1.49
N ALA A 139 5.66 11.45 -1.53
CA ALA A 139 5.06 12.73 -1.14
C ALA A 139 4.14 13.32 -2.21
N GLN A 140 4.07 12.71 -3.41
CA GLN A 140 3.11 13.12 -4.44
C GLN A 140 1.69 12.72 -4.03
N ALA A 141 0.81 13.72 -3.96
CA ALA A 141 -0.59 13.49 -3.64
C ALA A 141 -1.25 12.56 -4.67
N GLY A 142 -1.90 11.50 -4.18
CA GLY A 142 -2.58 10.53 -5.04
C GLY A 142 -1.65 9.52 -5.70
N TYR A 143 -0.40 9.41 -5.23
CA TYR A 143 0.51 8.34 -5.66
C TYR A 143 -0.07 6.96 -5.34
N SER A 144 0.21 6.00 -6.21
CA SER A 144 -0.12 4.58 -6.02
C SER A 144 1.12 3.72 -6.24
N PHE A 145 1.25 2.66 -5.45
CA PHE A 145 2.35 1.70 -5.56
C PHE A 145 1.86 0.26 -5.42
N LYS A 146 2.67 -0.69 -5.88
CA LYS A 146 2.42 -2.12 -5.76
C LYS A 146 3.55 -2.80 -5.00
N VAL A 147 3.20 -3.78 -4.18
CA VAL A 147 4.13 -4.67 -3.49
C VAL A 147 3.88 -6.10 -3.92
N ILE A 148 4.96 -6.85 -4.16
CA ILE A 148 4.89 -8.30 -4.23
C ILE A 148 4.99 -8.80 -2.80
N THR A 149 4.07 -9.69 -2.43
CA THR A 149 3.96 -10.18 -1.06
C THR A 149 4.19 -11.67 -0.98
N GLY A 150 4.72 -12.07 0.17
CA GLY A 150 5.02 -13.45 0.48
C GLY A 150 4.71 -13.77 1.94
N PRO A 151 4.64 -15.07 2.28
CA PRO A 151 4.59 -15.50 3.66
C PRO A 151 5.82 -14.96 4.41
N ASN A 152 5.62 -14.35 5.57
CA ASN A 152 6.73 -13.98 6.43
C ASN A 152 7.16 -15.22 7.24
N THR A 153 8.13 -15.95 6.72
CA THR A 153 8.63 -17.19 7.37
C THR A 153 9.64 -16.86 8.47
N GLY A 154 9.25 -16.03 9.45
CA GLY A 154 10.09 -15.52 10.54
C GLY A 154 11.25 -16.47 10.87
N ALA A 155 12.48 -16.00 10.64
CA ALA A 155 13.71 -16.74 10.93
C ALA A 155 13.91 -16.92 12.45
#